data_AF-A0A1E4RM00-F1
#
_entry.id   AF-A0A1E4RM00-F1
#
_cell.length_a   1.000
_cell.length_b   1.000
_cell.length_c   1.000
_cell.angle_alpha   90.00
_cell.angle_beta   90.00
_cell.angle_gamma   90.00
#
_symmetry.space_group_name_H-M   'P 1'
#
loop_
_entity.id
_entity.type
_entity.pdbx_description
1 polymer ?
#
loop_
_entity_poly.entity_id
_entity_poly.type
_entity_poly.pdbx_seq_one_letter_code
_entity_poly.pdbx_strand_id
1 'polypeptide(L)'
;MESGLVIMNRTKPHFAGLLASVNLQLNDVTSKAVYGDKELFWIGQILIGNHNSFSFNDNNAAAIGTYNETSKLICSTQMGHFDSNLKLLWTNGGLNICKKNYAFFWDYTWYKSLRKKFSSIAKMKKSYSNPIDLKFALIPPKNDIIPTIIKNIKISMVDNFKKDRSLGCDGYFYCAFRGDDPSDQGTLIKFNNDELNLYNHVIDIWNSKLVNSSII
;
A
#
# COMPACT_ATOMS: atom_id res chain seq x y z
N MET A 1 4.08 -5.01 -11.17
CA MET A 1 4.33 -3.71 -10.53
C MET A 1 3.07 -2.87 -10.68
N GLU A 2 2.46 -2.46 -9.57
CA GLU A 2 1.18 -1.75 -9.54
C GLU A 2 1.42 -0.24 -9.48
N SER A 3 0.73 0.56 -10.31
CA SER A 3 0.80 2.03 -10.23
C SER A 3 -0.27 2.57 -9.27
N GLY A 4 0.16 3.06 -8.10
CA GLY A 4 -0.70 3.82 -7.19
C GLY A 4 -0.94 5.23 -7.70
N LEU A 5 0.13 5.91 -8.10
CA LEU A 5 0.16 7.25 -8.70
C LEU A 5 0.80 7.18 -10.08
N VAL A 6 0.21 7.86 -11.07
CA VAL A 6 0.82 8.03 -12.40
C VAL A 6 0.90 9.52 -12.70
N ILE A 7 2.12 10.02 -12.85
CA ILE A 7 2.39 11.37 -13.34
C ILE A 7 2.79 11.23 -14.80
N MET A 8 2.01 11.82 -15.70
CA MET A 8 2.32 11.78 -17.13
C MET A 8 1.92 13.07 -17.84
N ASN A 9 2.72 13.45 -18.84
CA ASN A 9 2.30 14.45 -19.83
C ASN A 9 1.22 13.83 -20.72
N ARG A 10 0.00 14.38 -20.68
CA ARG A 10 -1.17 13.91 -21.46
C ARG A 10 -1.08 14.22 -22.97
N THR A 11 -0.01 14.86 -23.41
CA THR A 11 0.28 15.13 -24.83
C THR A 11 1.39 14.21 -25.32
N LYS A 12 2.46 14.75 -25.93
CA LYS A 12 3.62 13.96 -26.31
C LYS A 12 4.56 13.78 -25.11
N PRO A 13 5.19 12.60 -24.94
CA PRO A 13 5.07 11.42 -25.80
C PRO A 13 3.96 10.43 -25.40
N HIS A 14 3.28 10.60 -24.26
CA HIS A 14 2.48 9.53 -23.64
C HIS A 14 1.06 9.33 -24.18
N PHE A 15 0.51 10.27 -24.94
CA PHE A 15 -0.89 10.21 -25.38
C PHE A 15 -1.22 8.94 -26.15
N ALA A 16 -0.36 8.53 -27.10
CA ALA A 16 -0.57 7.31 -27.87
C ALA A 16 -0.54 6.05 -26.98
N GLY A 17 0.33 6.01 -25.97
CA GLY A 17 0.38 4.89 -25.04
C GLY A 17 -0.84 4.86 -24.11
N LEU A 18 -1.41 6.02 -23.75
CA LEU A 18 -2.67 6.09 -23.01
C LEU A 18 -3.84 5.55 -23.84
N LEU A 19 -3.90 5.87 -25.14
CA LEU A 19 -4.89 5.27 -26.04
C LEU A 19 -4.72 3.75 -26.13
N ALA A 20 -3.49 3.25 -26.18
CA ALA A 20 -3.23 1.82 -26.13
C ALA A 20 -3.72 1.20 -24.81
N SER A 21 -3.46 1.83 -23.66
CA SER A 21 -3.98 1.40 -22.35
C SER A 21 -5.51 1.29 -22.33
N VAL A 22 -6.23 2.26 -22.91
CA VAL A 22 -7.70 2.22 -23.02
C VAL A 22 -8.16 1.04 -23.87
N ASN A 23 -7.52 0.78 -25.00
CA ASN A 23 -7.86 -0.37 -25.84
C ASN A 23 -7.63 -1.69 -25.10
N LEU A 24 -6.54 -1.81 -24.32
CA LEU A 24 -6.29 -2.98 -23.47
C LEU A 24 -7.35 -3.15 -22.37
N GLN A 25 -7.84 -2.05 -21.80
CA GLN A 25 -8.87 -2.09 -20.76
C GLN A 25 -10.24 -2.51 -21.33
N LEU A 26 -10.56 -2.08 -22.56
CA LEU A 26 -11.83 -2.42 -23.23
C LEU A 26 -11.84 -3.84 -23.81
N ASN A 27 -10.67 -4.44 -24.00
CA ASN A 27 -10.56 -5.81 -24.44
C ASN A 27 -10.62 -6.78 -23.25
N ASP A 28 -11.56 -7.72 -23.32
CA ASP A 28 -11.85 -8.67 -22.24
C ASP A 28 -10.66 -9.60 -21.90
N VAL A 29 -9.89 -9.99 -22.91
CA VAL A 29 -8.74 -10.90 -22.73
C VAL A 29 -7.64 -10.20 -21.95
N THR A 30 -7.32 -8.97 -22.31
CA THR A 30 -6.21 -8.22 -21.70
C THR A 30 -6.60 -7.63 -20.34
N SER A 31 -7.83 -7.13 -20.19
CA SER A 31 -8.30 -6.55 -18.92
C SER A 31 -8.41 -7.57 -17.79
N LYS A 32 -8.77 -8.83 -18.09
CA LYS A 32 -8.84 -9.92 -17.09
C LYS A 32 -7.48 -10.44 -16.63
N ALA A 33 -6.43 -10.23 -17.42
CA ALA A 33 -5.08 -10.70 -17.10
C ALA A 33 -4.36 -9.84 -16.05
N VAL A 34 -4.89 -8.65 -15.77
CA VAL A 34 -4.32 -7.69 -14.83
C VAL A 34 -5.34 -7.34 -13.73
N TYR A 35 -4.87 -6.78 -12.63
CA TYR A 35 -5.73 -6.38 -11.52
C TYR A 35 -6.46 -5.03 -11.76
N GLY A 36 -6.39 -4.50 -12.99
CA GLY A 36 -7.14 -3.33 -13.45
C GLY A 36 -6.33 -2.43 -14.38
N ASP A 37 -6.70 -1.15 -14.38
CA ASP A 37 -6.11 -0.06 -15.15
C ASP A 37 -4.65 0.27 -14.78
N LYS A 38 -4.24 -0.08 -13.56
CA LYS A 38 -2.95 0.32 -12.97
C LYS A 38 -1.74 -0.22 -13.73
N GLU A 39 -1.76 -1.47 -14.17
CA GLU A 39 -0.68 -2.04 -14.97
C GLU A 39 -0.73 -1.53 -16.42
N LEU A 40 -1.94 -1.22 -16.91
CA LEU A 40 -2.15 -0.87 -18.30
C LEU A 40 -1.49 0.45 -18.69
N PHE A 41 -1.31 1.38 -17.74
CA PHE A 41 -0.65 2.66 -18.01
C PHE A 41 0.76 2.49 -18.59
N TRP A 42 1.60 1.66 -17.97
CA TRP A 42 2.97 1.44 -18.43
C TRP A 42 3.03 0.39 -19.55
N ILE A 43 2.16 -0.64 -19.54
CA ILE A 43 2.06 -1.61 -20.64
C ILE A 43 1.71 -0.89 -21.95
N GLY A 44 0.75 0.05 -21.92
CA GLY A 44 0.37 0.83 -23.09
C GLY A 44 1.53 1.64 -23.67
N GLN A 45 2.39 2.22 -22.82
CA GLN A 45 3.60 2.91 -23.27
C GLN A 45 4.61 1.95 -23.90
N ILE A 46 4.76 0.73 -23.37
CA ILE A 46 5.65 -0.29 -23.96
C ILE A 46 5.15 -0.70 -25.35
N LEU A 47 3.86 -0.94 -25.52
CA LEU A 47 3.28 -1.40 -26.79
C LEU A 47 3.50 -0.43 -27.95
N ILE A 48 3.50 0.88 -27.67
CA ILE A 48 3.75 1.91 -28.68
C ILE A 48 5.25 2.22 -28.86
N GLY A 49 6.14 1.42 -28.26
CA GLY A 49 7.59 1.59 -28.34
C GLY A 49 8.16 2.69 -27.43
N ASN A 50 7.35 3.29 -26.56
CA ASN A 50 7.71 4.45 -25.74
C ASN A 50 8.32 4.09 -24.37
N HIS A 51 9.02 2.95 -24.30
CA HIS A 51 9.62 2.39 -23.10
C HIS A 51 10.62 3.33 -22.39
N ASN A 52 11.30 4.20 -23.12
CA ASN A 52 12.28 5.15 -22.57
C ASN A 52 11.66 6.43 -21.99
N SER A 53 10.34 6.59 -22.06
CA SER A 53 9.65 7.82 -21.60
C SER A 53 9.11 7.75 -20.17
N PHE A 54 9.15 6.58 -19.55
CA PHE A 54 8.69 6.39 -18.19
C PHE A 54 9.75 5.68 -17.37
N SER A 55 9.70 5.90 -16.06
CA SER A 55 10.52 5.21 -15.08
C SER A 55 9.63 4.77 -13.93
N PHE A 56 10.07 3.72 -13.26
CA PHE A 56 9.48 3.34 -11.99
C PHE A 56 10.23 4.02 -10.86
N ASN A 57 9.54 4.20 -9.74
CA ASN A 57 10.20 4.66 -8.53
C ASN A 57 11.18 3.58 -8.05
N ASP A 58 12.38 4.00 -7.65
CA ASP A 58 13.39 3.09 -7.12
C ASP A 58 12.96 2.47 -5.80
N ASN A 59 12.10 3.10 -5.02
CA ASN A 59 11.66 2.54 -3.75
C ASN A 59 10.48 1.59 -3.92
N ASN A 60 10.59 0.41 -3.28
CA ASN A 60 9.46 -0.48 -3.08
C ASN A 60 8.37 0.19 -2.24
N ALA A 61 7.15 -0.33 -2.32
CA ALA A 61 6.09 0.08 -1.41
C ALA A 61 6.47 -0.24 0.04
N ALA A 62 6.12 0.65 0.96
CA ALA A 62 6.35 0.52 2.39
C ALA A 62 5.05 0.20 3.13
N ALA A 63 5.15 -0.46 4.29
CA ALA A 63 4.12 -0.33 5.31
C ALA A 63 4.40 0.94 6.13
N ILE A 64 3.36 1.76 6.36
CA ILE A 64 3.47 2.99 7.16
C ILE A 64 2.58 2.90 8.39
N GLY A 65 3.09 3.29 9.56
CA GLY A 65 2.37 3.18 10.82
C GLY A 65 3.28 3.19 12.04
N THR A 66 2.97 2.33 13.01
CA THR A 66 3.77 2.17 14.23
C THR A 66 4.72 0.98 14.09
N TYR A 67 5.99 1.18 14.43
CA TYR A 67 6.99 0.10 14.46
C TYR A 67 6.91 -0.70 15.76
N ASN A 68 6.88 -2.03 15.63
CA ASN A 68 6.97 -2.94 16.76
C ASN A 68 8.40 -3.49 16.84
N GLU A 69 9.16 -3.02 17.82
CA GLU A 69 10.56 -3.42 18.09
C GLU A 69 10.70 -4.92 18.35
N THR A 70 9.77 -5.52 19.11
CA THR A 70 9.83 -6.94 19.48
C THR A 70 9.66 -7.84 18.26
N SER A 71 8.73 -7.51 17.37
CA SER A 71 8.45 -8.31 16.17
C SER A 71 9.13 -7.78 14.90
N LYS A 72 9.90 -6.69 15.01
CA LYS A 72 10.63 -6.01 13.94
C LYS A 72 9.80 -5.77 12.68
N LEU A 73 8.55 -5.32 12.84
CA LEU A 73 7.64 -5.13 11.71
C LEU A 73 6.74 -3.90 11.85
N ILE A 74 6.20 -3.47 10.72
CA ILE A 74 5.08 -2.53 10.63
C ILE A 74 3.95 -3.25 9.91
N CYS A 75 2.80 -3.39 10.56
CA CYS A 75 1.57 -3.88 9.93
C CYS A 75 0.55 -2.74 9.84
N SER A 76 0.09 -2.45 8.64
CA SER A 76 -0.87 -1.37 8.39
C SER A 76 -1.76 -1.68 7.20
N THR A 77 -2.95 -1.10 7.19
CA THR A 77 -3.81 -1.04 5.99
C THR A 77 -3.37 0.07 5.04
N GLN A 78 -2.47 0.94 5.50
CA GLN A 78 -1.87 2.00 4.71
C GLN A 78 -0.53 1.55 4.13
N MET A 79 -0.41 1.68 2.81
CA MET A 79 0.86 1.50 2.10
C MET A 79 1.40 2.87 1.71
N GLY A 80 2.71 3.07 1.82
CA GLY A 80 3.38 4.32 1.46
C GLY A 80 4.33 4.14 0.28
N HIS A 81 4.47 5.19 -0.51
CA HIS A 81 5.45 5.28 -1.59
C HIS A 81 6.34 6.50 -1.37
N PHE A 82 7.64 6.34 -1.59
CA PHE A 82 8.67 7.31 -1.18
C PHE A 82 9.48 7.79 -2.36
N ASP A 83 9.85 9.07 -2.41
CA ASP A 83 10.80 9.57 -3.40
C ASP A 83 12.23 9.05 -3.13
N SER A 84 13.16 9.38 -4.02
CA SER A 84 14.57 9.01 -3.88
C SER A 84 15.25 9.55 -2.61
N ASN A 85 14.68 10.58 -1.98
CA ASN A 85 15.15 11.17 -0.72
C ASN A 85 14.41 10.63 0.51
N LEU A 86 13.64 9.54 0.36
CA LEU A 86 12.85 8.91 1.42
C LEU A 86 11.77 9.82 2.01
N LYS A 87 11.24 10.75 1.23
CA LYS A 87 10.04 11.54 1.57
C LYS A 87 8.78 10.83 1.09
N LEU A 88 7.74 10.80 1.94
CA LEU A 88 6.47 10.16 1.60
C LEU A 88 5.78 10.96 0.48
N LEU A 89 5.60 10.34 -0.68
CA LEU A 89 4.93 10.95 -1.84
C LEU A 89 3.43 10.68 -1.88
N TRP A 90 3.06 9.43 -1.59
CA TRP A 90 1.69 8.95 -1.73
C TRP A 90 1.43 7.86 -0.68
N THR A 91 0.20 7.81 -0.17
CA THR A 91 -0.28 6.64 0.58
C THR A 91 -1.65 6.15 0.11
N ASN A 92 -1.82 4.82 0.11
CA ASN A 92 -3.08 4.15 -0.15
C ASN A 92 -3.76 3.80 1.16
N GLY A 93 -5.08 3.95 1.25
CA GLY A 93 -5.87 3.38 2.33
C GLY A 93 -6.80 4.34 3.06
N GLY A 94 -6.89 5.61 2.63
CA GLY A 94 -7.88 6.55 3.17
C GLY A 94 -7.56 7.08 4.56
N LEU A 95 -6.32 6.94 5.04
CA LEU A 95 -5.80 7.57 6.26
C LEU A 95 -6.53 7.22 7.56
N ASN A 96 -7.35 6.17 7.54
CA ASN A 96 -7.94 5.55 8.73
C ASN A 96 -7.43 4.12 8.90
N ILE A 97 -7.71 3.50 10.04
CA ILE A 97 -7.28 2.11 10.29
C ILE A 97 -7.93 1.15 9.28
N CYS A 98 -9.15 1.40 8.83
CA CYS A 98 -9.77 0.60 7.78
C CYS A 98 -10.71 1.40 6.88
N LYS A 99 -10.40 1.45 5.58
CA LYS A 99 -11.25 2.11 4.57
C LYS A 99 -12.58 1.40 4.31
N LYS A 100 -12.70 0.11 4.65
CA LYS A 100 -13.88 -0.71 4.37
C LYS A 100 -14.86 -0.62 5.53
N ASN A 101 -15.82 0.30 5.44
CA ASN A 101 -16.81 0.53 6.49
C ASN A 101 -17.65 -0.70 6.86
N TYR A 102 -17.75 -1.73 6.02
CA TYR A 102 -18.48 -2.96 6.32
C TYR A 102 -17.61 -4.08 6.91
N ALA A 103 -16.27 -3.95 6.84
CA ALA A 103 -15.35 -5.03 7.19
C ALA A 103 -15.47 -5.45 8.66
N PHE A 104 -15.71 -4.49 9.57
CA PHE A 104 -15.81 -4.76 11.01
C PHE A 104 -16.86 -5.84 11.34
N PHE A 105 -17.95 -5.92 10.58
CA PHE A 105 -19.01 -6.88 10.84
C PHE A 105 -18.51 -8.30 10.52
N TRP A 106 -18.01 -8.49 9.31
CA TRP A 106 -17.50 -9.77 8.84
C TRP A 106 -16.27 -10.24 9.62
N ASP A 107 -15.34 -9.32 9.89
CA ASP A 107 -14.12 -9.60 10.65
C ASP A 107 -14.46 -10.06 12.07
N TYR A 108 -15.43 -9.41 12.73
CA TYR A 108 -15.91 -9.84 14.03
C TYR A 108 -16.58 -11.21 13.97
N THR A 109 -17.36 -11.51 12.94
CA THR A 109 -18.03 -12.82 12.82
C THR A 109 -17.05 -13.96 12.55
N TRP A 110 -16.03 -13.76 11.73
CA TRP A 110 -15.16 -14.85 11.27
C TRP A 110 -13.92 -15.04 12.13
N TYR A 111 -13.33 -13.98 12.68
CA TYR A 111 -12.05 -14.08 13.40
C TYR A 111 -12.23 -14.07 14.91
N LYS A 112 -12.03 -15.25 15.54
CA LYS A 112 -12.06 -15.40 17.01
C LYS A 112 -11.02 -14.54 17.72
N SER A 113 -9.84 -14.36 17.13
CA SER A 113 -8.78 -13.47 17.65
C SER A 113 -9.24 -12.02 17.75
N LEU A 114 -9.92 -11.53 16.70
CA LEU A 114 -10.42 -10.15 16.67
C LEU A 114 -11.58 -9.93 17.64
N ARG A 115 -12.45 -10.93 17.84
CA ARG A 115 -13.48 -10.87 18.91
C ARG A 115 -12.85 -10.73 20.29
N LYS A 116 -11.81 -11.51 20.58
CA LYS A 116 -11.06 -11.41 21.84
C LYS A 116 -10.41 -10.04 21.99
N LYS A 117 -9.79 -9.51 20.92
CA LYS A 117 -9.12 -8.20 20.91
C LYS A 117 -10.07 -7.04 21.18
N PHE A 118 -11.21 -6.99 20.50
CA PHE A 118 -12.11 -5.83 20.56
C PHE A 118 -13.25 -5.98 21.56
N SER A 119 -13.57 -7.17 22.06
CA SER A 119 -14.67 -7.49 22.99
C SER A 119 -16.09 -7.20 22.50
N SER A 120 -16.30 -6.29 21.55
CA SER A 120 -17.60 -6.01 20.93
C SER A 120 -17.47 -5.46 19.51
N ILE A 121 -18.53 -5.63 18.71
CA ILE A 121 -18.63 -5.11 17.34
C ILE A 121 -18.51 -3.58 17.33
N ALA A 122 -19.15 -2.89 18.29
CA ALA A 122 -19.12 -1.43 18.39
C ALA A 122 -17.70 -0.89 18.61
N LYS A 123 -16.90 -1.56 19.47
CA LYS A 123 -15.48 -1.20 19.70
C LYS A 123 -14.64 -1.41 18.46
N MET A 124 -14.85 -2.51 17.71
CA MET A 124 -14.16 -2.75 16.45
C MET A 124 -14.52 -1.69 15.39
N LYS A 125 -15.81 -1.39 15.22
CA LYS A 125 -16.27 -0.35 14.30
C LYS A 125 -15.62 0.99 14.62
N LYS A 126 -15.63 1.41 15.90
CA LYS A 126 -14.97 2.64 16.34
C LYS A 126 -13.47 2.62 16.03
N SER A 127 -12.78 1.52 16.34
CA SER A 127 -11.36 1.39 16.03
C SER A 127 -11.05 1.48 14.54
N TYR A 128 -11.86 0.87 13.67
CA TYR A 128 -11.63 0.87 12.23
C TYR A 128 -11.77 2.27 11.62
N SER A 129 -12.68 3.07 12.17
CA SER A 129 -12.88 4.46 11.76
C SER A 129 -11.87 5.45 12.35
N ASN A 130 -10.99 5.02 13.26
CA ASN A 130 -9.98 5.93 13.81
C ASN A 130 -8.96 6.31 12.73
N PRO A 131 -8.42 7.54 12.77
CA PRO A 131 -7.26 7.91 11.98
C PRO A 131 -6.07 6.97 12.23
N ILE A 132 -5.23 6.79 11.21
CA ILE A 132 -4.01 6.00 11.35
C ILE A 132 -2.96 6.75 12.19
N ASP A 133 -2.21 6.05 13.03
CA ASP A 133 -1.04 6.61 13.72
C ASP A 133 0.20 6.40 12.84
N LEU A 134 0.69 7.46 12.20
CA LEU A 134 1.75 7.42 11.21
C LEU A 134 3.03 8.00 11.83
N LYS A 135 3.95 7.13 12.24
CA LYS A 135 5.21 7.51 12.91
C LYS A 135 6.46 6.98 12.23
N PHE A 136 6.32 5.81 11.61
CA PHE A 136 7.39 5.09 10.95
C PHE A 136 6.93 4.60 9.59
N ALA A 137 7.89 4.33 8.73
CA ALA A 137 7.70 3.56 7.52
C ALA A 137 8.80 2.50 7.40
N LEU A 138 8.45 1.36 6.82
CA LEU A 138 9.41 0.29 6.57
C LEU A 138 9.29 -0.13 5.11
N ILE A 139 10.31 0.24 4.33
CA ILE A 139 10.48 -0.20 2.95
C ILE A 139 11.20 -1.56 3.02
N PRO A 140 10.58 -2.66 2.58
CA PRO A 140 11.24 -3.97 2.56
C PRO A 140 12.45 -3.94 1.59
N PRO A 141 13.47 -4.79 1.82
CA PRO A 141 14.60 -4.88 0.92
C PRO A 141 14.15 -5.22 -0.52
N LYS A 142 14.92 -4.75 -1.50
CA LYS A 142 14.76 -5.20 -2.89
C LYS A 142 15.28 -6.64 -2.95
N ASN A 143 14.39 -7.60 -2.79
CA ASN A 143 14.72 -8.97 -3.15
C ASN A 143 14.64 -9.03 -4.67
N ASP A 144 15.79 -9.01 -5.33
CA ASP A 144 15.87 -9.43 -6.73
C ASP A 144 15.42 -10.89 -6.76
N ILE A 145 14.17 -11.11 -7.16
CA ILE A 145 13.66 -12.44 -7.44
C ILE A 145 14.44 -12.94 -8.66
N ILE A 146 15.60 -13.53 -8.42
CA ILE A 146 16.14 -14.55 -9.32
C ILE A 146 15.40 -15.81 -8.90
N PRO A 147 14.48 -16.37 -9.69
CA PRO A 147 13.98 -17.70 -9.45
C PRO A 147 15.15 -18.65 -9.72
N THR A 148 16.04 -18.86 -8.76
CA THR A 148 17.02 -19.92 -8.85
C THR A 148 16.24 -21.21 -8.67
N ILE A 149 15.89 -21.85 -9.79
CA ILE A 149 15.35 -23.20 -9.81
C ILE A 149 16.49 -24.13 -9.38
N ILE A 150 16.79 -24.18 -8.08
CA ILE A 150 17.58 -25.27 -7.50
C ILE A 150 16.56 -26.27 -6.97
N LYS A 151 16.33 -27.31 -7.77
CA LYS A 151 15.30 -28.34 -7.61
C LYS A 151 15.23 -29.03 -6.23
N ASN A 152 16.18 -28.82 -5.32
CA ASN A 152 16.30 -29.61 -4.08
C ASN A 152 16.60 -28.81 -2.79
N ILE A 153 16.44 -27.49 -2.77
CA ILE A 153 16.51 -26.72 -1.50
C ILE A 153 15.19 -25.99 -1.33
N LYS A 154 14.46 -26.29 -0.24
CA LYS A 154 13.33 -25.47 0.22
C LYS A 154 13.87 -24.10 0.64
N ILE A 155 14.12 -23.22 -0.32
CA ILE A 155 14.39 -21.81 -0.06
C ILE A 155 13.03 -21.20 0.28
N SER A 156 12.81 -20.88 1.55
CA SER A 156 11.69 -20.03 1.94
C SER A 156 12.00 -18.66 1.36
N MET A 157 11.27 -18.24 0.33
CA MET A 157 11.24 -16.83 -0.06
C MET A 157 10.69 -16.09 1.17
N VAL A 158 11.55 -15.40 1.90
CA VAL A 158 11.10 -14.52 2.97
C VAL A 158 10.53 -13.29 2.27
N ASP A 159 9.24 -13.36 1.95
CA ASP A 159 8.50 -12.19 1.51
C ASP A 159 8.40 -11.25 2.71
N ASN A 160 9.33 -10.28 2.74
CA ASN A 160 9.41 -9.25 3.76
C ASN A 160 8.24 -8.27 3.68
N PHE A 161 7.27 -8.49 2.77
CA PHE A 161 6.07 -7.69 2.63
C PHE A 161 4.82 -8.53 2.38
N LYS A 162 4.22 -9.04 3.46
CA LYS A 162 3.11 -9.99 3.38
C LYS A 162 1.77 -9.40 3.80
N LYS A 163 0.70 -9.85 3.15
CA LYS A 163 -0.67 -9.57 3.58
C LYS A 163 -1.06 -10.48 4.75
N ASP A 164 -1.54 -9.91 5.84
CA ASP A 164 -2.03 -10.67 7.00
C ASP A 164 -3.54 -10.50 7.18
N ARG A 165 -4.28 -11.55 6.81
CA ARG A 165 -5.74 -11.54 6.89
C ARG A 165 -6.27 -11.56 8.32
N SER A 166 -5.49 -12.05 9.28
CA SER A 166 -5.92 -12.24 10.66
C SER A 166 -6.00 -10.93 11.45
N LEU A 167 -5.39 -9.85 10.94
CA LEU A 167 -5.41 -8.52 11.53
C LEU A 167 -6.70 -7.74 11.23
N GLY A 168 -7.52 -8.23 10.29
CA GLY A 168 -8.83 -7.69 9.94
C GLY A 168 -8.81 -6.70 8.79
N CYS A 169 -9.76 -5.77 8.78
CA CYS A 169 -10.10 -4.91 7.65
C CYS A 169 -10.35 -5.70 6.36
N ASP A 170 -11.12 -6.79 6.43
CA ASP A 170 -11.34 -7.71 5.30
C ASP A 170 -10.00 -8.17 4.68
N GLY A 171 -9.10 -8.50 5.61
CA GLY A 171 -7.73 -8.92 5.40
C GLY A 171 -6.81 -7.92 4.70
N TYR A 172 -7.10 -6.62 4.75
CA TYR A 172 -6.35 -5.60 4.00
C TYR A 172 -5.04 -5.12 4.67
N PHE A 173 -4.64 -5.73 5.79
CA PHE A 173 -3.35 -5.40 6.41
C PHE A 173 -2.18 -5.97 5.60
N TYR A 174 -1.19 -5.12 5.36
CA TYR A 174 0.12 -5.48 4.83
C TYR A 174 1.18 -5.24 5.89
N CYS A 175 2.08 -6.20 6.04
CA CYS A 175 3.10 -6.23 7.06
C CYS A 175 4.48 -6.24 6.39
N ALA A 176 5.23 -5.18 6.60
CA ALA A 176 6.64 -5.12 6.26
C ALA A 176 7.48 -5.64 7.43
N PHE A 177 8.41 -6.55 7.18
CA PHE A 177 9.30 -7.14 8.17
C PHE A 177 10.74 -6.71 7.92
N ARG A 178 11.48 -6.50 9.01
CA ARG A 178 12.91 -6.21 9.03
C ARG A 178 13.63 -7.46 9.52
N GLY A 179 14.39 -8.08 8.61
CA GLY A 179 15.23 -9.24 8.93
C GLY A 179 16.35 -8.92 9.92
N ASP A 180 16.93 -9.99 10.48
CA ASP A 180 18.10 -9.87 11.35
C ASP A 180 19.37 -9.65 10.51
N ASP A 181 19.46 -10.33 9.37
CA ASP A 181 20.58 -10.20 8.45
C ASP A 181 20.61 -8.83 7.78
N PRO A 182 21.80 -8.18 7.64
CA PRO A 182 21.91 -6.87 7.02
C PRO A 182 21.29 -6.75 5.61
N SER A 183 21.29 -7.84 4.84
CA SER A 183 20.66 -7.90 3.51
C SER A 183 19.14 -7.80 3.55
N ASP A 184 18.53 -8.19 4.66
CA ASP A 184 17.09 -8.41 4.79
C ASP A 184 16.40 -7.32 5.63
N GLN A 185 17.17 -6.33 6.09
CA GLN A 185 16.70 -5.32 7.03
C GLN A 185 15.76 -4.28 6.40
N GLY A 186 15.90 -4.04 5.09
CA GLY A 186 15.21 -2.94 4.42
C GLY A 186 15.52 -1.57 5.05
N THR A 187 14.69 -0.58 4.72
CA THR A 187 14.87 0.81 5.17
C THR A 187 13.77 1.18 6.17
N LEU A 188 14.14 1.30 7.44
CA LEU A 188 13.27 1.85 8.49
C LEU A 188 13.42 3.37 8.52
N ILE A 189 12.32 4.07 8.29
CA ILE A 189 12.23 5.52 8.31
C ILE A 189 11.46 5.92 9.56
N LYS A 190 12.05 6.80 10.37
CA LYS A 190 11.37 7.50 11.45
C LYS A 190 11.10 8.92 10.97
N PHE A 191 9.83 9.31 10.93
CA PHE A 191 9.47 10.66 10.49
C PHE A 191 9.91 11.71 11.51
N ASN A 192 10.40 12.83 10.98
CA ASN A 192 10.76 13.98 11.81
C ASN A 192 9.50 14.80 12.20
N ASN A 193 9.67 15.78 13.08
CA ASN A 193 8.54 16.56 13.60
C ASN A 193 7.80 17.34 12.51
N ASP A 194 8.50 17.89 11.52
CA ASP A 194 7.87 18.67 10.45
C ASP A 194 7.04 17.77 9.53
N GLU A 195 7.57 16.60 9.19
CA GLU A 195 6.86 15.55 8.46
C GLU A 195 5.63 15.07 9.23
N LEU A 196 5.78 14.77 10.52
CA LEU A 196 4.67 14.34 11.37
C LEU A 196 3.59 15.42 11.46
N ASN A 197 3.96 16.69 11.61
CA ASN A 197 3.02 17.79 11.66
C ASN A 197 2.23 17.90 10.35
N LEU A 198 2.92 17.83 9.21
CA LEU A 198 2.29 17.84 7.89
C LEU A 198 1.37 16.64 7.70
N TYR A 199 1.83 15.42 7.98
CA TYR A 199 1.06 14.20 7.76
C TYR A 199 -0.15 14.12 8.69
N ASN A 200 0.00 14.48 9.97
CA ASN A 200 -1.12 14.55 10.91
C ASN A 200 -2.13 15.60 10.47
N HIS A 201 -1.69 16.75 9.97
CA HIS A 201 -2.60 17.75 9.43
C HIS A 201 -3.42 17.21 8.24
N VAL A 202 -2.78 16.49 7.31
CA VAL A 202 -3.47 15.85 6.19
C VAL A 202 -4.44 14.76 6.66
N ILE A 203 -4.02 13.92 7.62
CA ILE A 203 -4.85 12.88 8.24
C ILE A 203 -6.08 13.51 8.90
N ASP A 204 -5.91 14.61 9.62
CA ASP A 204 -6.97 15.33 10.30
C ASP A 204 -7.95 15.94 9.30
N ILE A 205 -7.47 16.60 8.24
CA ILE A 205 -8.33 17.13 7.18
C ILE A 205 -9.13 15.99 6.53
N TRP A 206 -8.46 14.91 6.15
CA TRP A 206 -9.08 13.79 5.43
C TRP A 206 -10.13 13.05 6.26
N ASN A 207 -9.88 12.87 7.55
CA ASN A 207 -10.79 12.18 8.46
C ASN A 207 -11.72 13.12 9.24
N SER A 208 -11.57 14.44 9.07
CA SER A 208 -12.50 15.39 9.64
C SER A 208 -13.89 15.05 9.09
N LYS A 209 -14.83 14.78 10.00
CA LYS A 209 -16.23 14.82 9.60
C LYS A 209 -16.44 16.24 9.12
N LEU A 210 -16.87 16.44 7.88
CA LEU A 210 -17.39 17.72 7.43
C LEU A 210 -18.34 18.22 8.52
N VAL A 211 -17.90 19.21 9.29
CA VAL A 211 -18.70 19.84 10.32
C VAL A 211 -19.80 20.56 9.56
N ASN A 212 -21.02 20.05 9.65
CA ASN A 212 -22.27 20.69 9.25
C ASN A 212 -22.34 21.22 7.81
N SER A 213 -22.78 20.38 6.87
CA SER A 213 -23.73 20.85 5.85
C SER A 213 -25.15 20.70 6.40
N SER A 214 -25.41 21.39 7.51
CA SER A 214 -26.73 21.87 7.88
C SER A 214 -26.86 23.26 7.25
N ILE A 215 -26.96 23.30 5.92
CA ILE A 215 -27.35 24.51 5.20
C ILE A 215 -28.80 24.26 4.79
N ILE A 216 -29.67 24.93 5.54
CA ILE A 216 -31.01 25.47 5.22
C ILE A 216 -31.71 24.85 4.01
#